data_AF-A0A5E7E2X1-F1
#
_entry.id   AF-A0A5E7E2X1-F1
#
_cell.length_a   1.000
_cell.length_b   1.000
_cell.length_c   1.000
_cell.angle_alpha   90.00
_cell.angle_beta   90.00
_cell.angle_gamma   90.00
#
_symmetry.space_group_name_H-M   'P 1'
#
loop_
_entity.id
_entity.type
_entity.pdbx_description
1 polymer ?
#
loop_
_entity_poly.entity_id
_entity_poly.type
_entity_poly.pdbx_seq_one_letter_code
_entity_poly.pdbx_strand_id
1 'polypeptide(L)'
;MQRPPPLILDATHINAPAPDHYDPFKESNQGYSYSGMFGPAGANHKTRELMYETQVALEQEFSAKSILLPQSIENELAATRLERSTSPLPPAAAIVRELDVRNTLIQRKSAQLHEQITIANRFFGSDPLGKNFNDFLNQASAIRRTNRAGPPVRELWSQSYRAAHEARLLNQTVQLLNQQQINVQNWLSAVLANDQAQAAAAAQEAQRLAAEHARIAAEQQRQRELAEAARREQEQARAREQARLAALAEKQRRDAEQARLAAEVARINADAEARERERIAQLRIALAEAQANAETAARVFAAEQARLQAEMELRIEAIQKQVQADKKSMELRHKVLDTATALAKRQAHLATLENQQQLGNEPGLHDIEPDFTTEADAQNLGHHSPEIQRVYAASGVAASTSPHFSFTSTAIRLPPATSSAILNALRSGLLTVKASGAALFGSPVLIGFAALLMPSRLGNGERFAMSVPFSELSSESAQTLRDIADRQGTLEMPVGLGVRPLGAGAEVFVASTDDFHIRSSVLVLNAAYDLLNDVYEAALPDSPTDFLTWTPAISPGNSSTESPMVETESTAYSGAPIVPVEGRLDLHPILVEGWERFIIVFPDDSGIAPLYVVFSSPYAGGYVKGNIKTT
;
A
#
# COMPACT_ATOMS: atom_id res chain seq x y z
N MET A 1 -26.55 56.77 -100.89
CA MET A 1 -27.97 57.09 -100.60
C MET A 1 -28.01 57.86 -99.29
N GLN A 2 -28.81 58.92 -99.18
CA GLN A 2 -28.96 59.69 -97.93
C GLN A 2 -30.05 59.07 -97.03
N ARG A 3 -29.97 59.30 -95.71
CA ARG A 3 -31.06 58.97 -94.78
C ARG A 3 -32.17 60.03 -94.89
N PRO A 4 -33.46 59.66 -94.82
CA PRO A 4 -34.54 60.65 -94.71
C PRO A 4 -34.49 61.37 -93.34
N PRO A 5 -35.01 62.60 -93.24
CA PRO A 5 -35.12 63.32 -91.98
C PRO A 5 -36.17 62.69 -91.04
N PRO A 6 -36.07 62.89 -89.72
CA PRO A 6 -37.07 62.41 -88.77
C PRO A 6 -38.39 63.19 -88.90
N LEU A 7 -39.51 62.48 -88.70
CA LEU A 7 -40.83 63.11 -88.54
C LEU A 7 -40.89 63.87 -87.21
N ILE A 8 -41.13 65.17 -87.28
CA ILE A 8 -41.54 65.98 -86.14
C ILE A 8 -43.07 66.07 -86.19
N LEU A 9 -43.72 65.73 -85.09
CA LEU A 9 -45.17 65.91 -84.90
C LEU A 9 -45.37 66.92 -83.78
N ASP A 10 -46.10 67.99 -84.06
CA ASP A 10 -46.45 68.99 -83.05
C ASP A 10 -47.43 68.41 -82.03
N ALA A 11 -47.21 68.73 -80.75
CA ALA A 11 -48.03 68.23 -79.66
C ALA A 11 -49.40 68.95 -79.60
N THR A 12 -50.44 68.28 -80.10
CA THR A 12 -51.83 68.75 -80.05
C THR A 12 -52.39 68.70 -78.62
N HIS A 13 -52.29 69.82 -77.89
CA HIS A 13 -52.80 69.95 -76.54
C HIS A 13 -54.33 70.21 -76.56
N ILE A 14 -55.12 69.19 -76.19
CA ILE A 14 -56.58 69.33 -76.03
C ILE A 14 -56.89 69.70 -74.58
N ASN A 15 -56.97 70.99 -74.30
CA ASN A 15 -57.38 71.51 -73.00
C ASN A 15 -58.92 71.57 -72.90
N ALA A 16 -59.54 70.48 -72.46
CA ALA A 16 -60.94 70.45 -72.05
C ALA A 16 -61.04 70.42 -70.51
N PRO A 17 -61.99 71.15 -69.89
CA PRO A 17 -62.26 70.99 -68.46
C PRO A 17 -62.79 69.56 -68.19
N ALA A 18 -62.31 68.93 -67.11
CA ALA A 18 -62.81 67.62 -66.70
C ALA A 18 -64.30 67.74 -66.28
N PRO A 19 -65.16 66.78 -66.63
CA PRO A 19 -66.54 66.77 -66.16
C PRO A 19 -66.62 66.68 -64.63
N ASP A 20 -67.66 67.31 -64.05
CA ASP A 20 -68.02 67.03 -62.66
C ASP A 20 -68.24 65.51 -62.47
N HIS A 21 -67.77 65.00 -61.33
CA HIS A 21 -67.65 63.57 -61.00
C HIS A 21 -66.52 62.79 -61.70
N TYR A 22 -65.56 63.43 -62.38
CA TYR A 22 -64.30 62.77 -62.77
C TYR A 22 -63.39 62.52 -61.56
N ASP A 23 -63.46 61.32 -60.99
CA ASP A 23 -62.43 60.81 -60.06
C ASP A 23 -61.22 60.36 -60.91
N PRO A 24 -60.05 61.05 -60.84
CA PRO A 24 -58.89 60.67 -61.63
C PRO A 24 -58.45 59.26 -61.27
N PHE A 25 -57.99 58.49 -62.27
CA PHE A 25 -57.57 57.10 -62.09
C PHE A 25 -56.60 56.95 -60.90
N LYS A 26 -57.11 56.50 -59.76
CA LYS A 26 -56.29 56.00 -58.66
C LYS A 26 -55.50 54.84 -59.22
N GLU A 27 -54.16 54.89 -59.09
CA GLU A 27 -53.28 53.82 -59.56
C GLU A 27 -53.57 52.52 -58.80
N SER A 28 -54.54 51.75 -59.27
CA SER A 28 -54.66 50.34 -58.93
C SER A 28 -53.32 49.70 -59.30
N ASN A 29 -52.66 49.07 -58.33
CA ASN A 29 -51.31 48.52 -58.44
C ASN A 29 -51.28 47.27 -59.34
N GLN A 30 -51.66 47.44 -60.61
CA GLN A 30 -51.52 46.45 -61.66
C GLN A 30 -50.04 46.31 -61.96
N GLY A 31 -49.54 45.07 -61.95
CA GLY A 31 -48.14 44.80 -62.22
C GLY A 31 -47.78 45.22 -63.64
N TYR A 32 -47.06 46.34 -63.78
CA TYR A 32 -46.47 46.75 -65.06
C TYR A 32 -45.45 45.70 -65.51
N SER A 33 -45.91 44.77 -66.33
CA SER A 33 -45.08 43.86 -67.10
C SER A 33 -44.24 44.67 -68.08
N TYR A 34 -43.02 45.04 -67.68
CA TYR A 34 -42.06 45.80 -68.49
C TYR A 34 -41.59 44.98 -69.71
N SER A 35 -42.42 44.89 -70.73
CA SER A 35 -42.21 44.14 -71.98
C SER A 35 -41.47 44.95 -73.06
N GLY A 36 -40.54 45.81 -72.65
CA GLY A 36 -39.64 46.53 -73.55
C GLY A 36 -38.26 45.88 -73.63
N MET A 37 -37.44 46.28 -74.60
CA MET A 37 -36.04 45.82 -74.72
C MET A 37 -35.16 46.23 -73.52
N PHE A 38 -35.68 47.10 -72.65
CA PHE A 38 -35.16 47.41 -71.32
C PHE A 38 -36.13 46.87 -70.27
N GLY A 39 -35.98 45.60 -69.91
CA GLY A 39 -36.70 44.98 -68.78
C GLY A 39 -36.31 45.61 -67.43
N PRO A 40 -36.95 45.22 -66.31
CA PRO A 40 -36.71 45.84 -65.01
C PRO A 40 -35.25 45.69 -64.59
N ALA A 41 -34.65 46.77 -64.08
CA ALA A 41 -33.20 46.86 -63.87
C ALA A 41 -32.66 45.66 -63.05
N GLY A 42 -31.82 44.84 -63.68
CA GLY A 42 -31.29 43.58 -63.12
C GLY A 42 -31.80 42.31 -63.80
N ALA A 43 -32.83 42.38 -64.65
CA ALA A 43 -33.34 41.24 -65.43
C ALA A 43 -32.45 40.87 -66.65
N ASN A 44 -31.13 41.01 -66.54
CA ASN A 44 -30.17 40.60 -67.56
C ASN A 44 -29.82 39.11 -67.35
N HIS A 45 -29.71 38.33 -68.44
CA HIS A 45 -29.22 36.94 -68.42
C HIS A 45 -27.97 36.80 -67.55
N LYS A 46 -26.99 37.68 -67.77
CA LYS A 46 -25.70 37.69 -67.05
C LYS A 46 -25.86 37.87 -65.54
N THR A 47 -26.92 38.51 -65.06
CA THR A 47 -27.20 38.62 -63.62
C THR A 47 -27.72 37.29 -63.05
N ARG A 48 -28.60 36.60 -63.78
CA ARG A 48 -29.14 35.28 -63.39
C ARG A 48 -28.04 34.21 -63.37
N GLU A 49 -27.20 34.23 -64.40
CA GLU A 49 -26.02 33.38 -64.59
C GLU A 49 -25.02 33.53 -63.43
N LEU A 50 -24.55 34.76 -63.17
CA LEU A 50 -23.65 35.06 -62.04
C LEU A 50 -24.26 34.74 -60.66
N MET A 51 -25.58 34.78 -60.51
CA MET A 51 -26.25 34.34 -59.28
C MET A 51 -26.19 32.82 -59.14
N TYR A 52 -26.54 32.07 -60.18
CA TYR A 52 -26.49 30.61 -60.18
C TYR A 52 -25.06 30.07 -59.89
N GLU A 53 -24.04 30.65 -60.53
CA GLU A 53 -22.63 30.35 -60.23
C GLU A 53 -22.29 30.56 -58.74
N THR A 54 -22.76 31.67 -58.16
CA THR A 54 -22.56 32.00 -56.74
C THR A 54 -23.23 30.97 -55.81
N GLN A 55 -24.44 30.51 -56.17
CA GLN A 55 -25.18 29.50 -55.40
C GLN A 55 -24.46 28.14 -55.44
N VAL A 56 -24.05 27.68 -56.64
CA VAL A 56 -23.35 26.40 -56.80
C VAL A 56 -22.00 26.40 -56.07
N ALA A 57 -21.23 27.48 -56.17
CA ALA A 57 -19.95 27.59 -55.46
C ALA A 57 -20.12 27.57 -53.93
N LEU A 58 -21.17 28.21 -53.40
CA LEU A 58 -21.44 28.25 -51.96
C LEU A 58 -22.00 26.93 -51.41
N GLU A 59 -22.82 26.18 -52.15
CA GLU A 59 -23.25 24.84 -51.73
C GLU A 59 -22.07 23.85 -51.75
N GLN A 60 -21.12 23.99 -52.69
CA GLN A 60 -19.87 23.22 -52.70
C GLN A 60 -18.96 23.59 -51.51
N GLU A 61 -18.76 24.88 -51.24
CA GLU A 61 -17.99 25.38 -50.09
C GLU A 61 -18.61 24.89 -48.76
N PHE A 62 -19.94 24.96 -48.65
CA PHE A 62 -20.71 24.43 -47.51
C PHE A 62 -20.58 22.91 -47.37
N SER A 63 -20.69 22.15 -48.46
CA SER A 63 -20.58 20.68 -48.44
C SER A 63 -19.20 20.23 -47.96
N ALA A 64 -18.13 20.85 -48.46
CA ALA A 64 -16.77 20.56 -48.02
C ALA A 64 -16.56 20.89 -46.53
N LYS A 65 -17.04 22.06 -46.07
CA LYS A 65 -16.98 22.44 -44.65
C LYS A 65 -17.83 21.55 -43.74
N SER A 66 -18.99 21.09 -44.21
CA SER A 66 -19.89 20.21 -43.44
C SER A 66 -19.30 18.82 -43.19
N ILE A 67 -18.40 18.34 -44.06
CA ILE A 67 -17.65 17.08 -43.86
C ILE A 67 -16.58 17.25 -42.78
N LEU A 68 -15.91 18.41 -42.74
CA LEU A 68 -14.82 18.72 -41.81
C LEU A 68 -15.28 19.29 -40.46
N LEU A 69 -16.60 19.35 -40.21
CA LEU A 69 -17.17 19.88 -38.98
C LEU A 69 -16.62 19.22 -37.69
N PRO A 70 -16.46 17.89 -37.60
CA PRO A 70 -15.94 17.26 -36.38
C PRO A 70 -14.51 17.69 -36.06
N GLN A 71 -13.59 17.68 -37.04
CA GLN A 71 -12.22 18.15 -36.80
C GLN A 71 -12.17 19.66 -36.51
N SER A 72 -13.03 20.47 -37.14
CA SER A 72 -13.10 21.91 -36.85
C SER A 72 -13.53 22.18 -35.41
N ILE A 73 -14.52 21.43 -34.89
CA ILE A 73 -15.00 21.56 -33.52
C ILE A 73 -13.90 21.26 -32.51
N GLU A 74 -13.15 20.16 -32.68
CA GLU A 74 -12.13 19.80 -31.70
C GLU A 74 -10.89 20.69 -31.74
N ASN A 75 -10.56 21.27 -32.90
CA ASN A 75 -9.55 22.34 -32.97
C ASN A 75 -10.00 23.59 -32.17
N GLU A 76 -11.26 23.98 -32.25
CA GLU A 76 -11.80 25.11 -31.48
C GLU A 76 -11.98 24.80 -29.98
N LEU A 77 -12.32 23.56 -29.62
CA LEU A 77 -12.32 23.10 -28.22
C LEU A 77 -10.89 23.07 -27.67
N ALA A 78 -9.91 22.56 -28.42
CA ALA A 78 -8.49 22.60 -28.04
C ALA A 78 -7.98 24.04 -27.82
N ALA A 79 -8.33 24.97 -28.71
CA ALA A 79 -8.03 26.39 -28.50
C ALA A 79 -8.71 26.94 -27.22
N THR A 80 -9.99 26.62 -26.99
CA THR A 80 -10.75 27.05 -25.80
C THR A 80 -10.20 26.43 -24.50
N ARG A 81 -9.59 25.23 -24.54
CA ARG A 81 -8.89 24.61 -23.40
C ARG A 81 -7.64 25.40 -22.99
N LEU A 82 -6.91 25.96 -23.96
CA LEU A 82 -5.68 26.74 -23.71
C LEU A 82 -5.93 28.10 -23.02
N GLU A 83 -7.18 28.58 -23.01
CA GLU A 83 -7.58 29.77 -22.26
C GLU A 83 -7.70 29.53 -20.74
N ARG A 84 -7.59 28.27 -20.28
CA ARG A 84 -7.80 27.85 -18.90
C ARG A 84 -6.55 27.18 -18.33
N SER A 85 -6.51 27.00 -17.01
CA SER A 85 -5.41 26.26 -16.36
C SER A 85 -5.35 24.81 -16.85
N THR A 86 -4.17 24.43 -17.33
CA THR A 86 -3.80 23.07 -17.75
C THR A 86 -3.36 22.17 -16.58
N SER A 87 -3.48 22.64 -15.32
CA SER A 87 -3.19 21.82 -14.14
C SER A 87 -3.98 20.49 -14.15
N PRO A 88 -3.41 19.40 -13.60
CA PRO A 88 -4.17 18.19 -13.30
C PRO A 88 -5.28 18.47 -12.27
N LEU A 89 -6.36 17.70 -12.36
CA LEU A 89 -7.53 17.76 -11.48
C LEU A 89 -8.04 16.33 -11.26
N PRO A 90 -8.71 16.02 -10.12
CA PRO A 90 -9.38 14.73 -9.93
C PRO A 90 -10.43 14.44 -11.02
N PRO A 91 -10.83 13.17 -11.25
CA PRO A 91 -11.63 12.77 -12.41
C PRO A 91 -12.84 13.66 -12.63
N ALA A 92 -13.78 13.69 -11.67
CA ALA A 92 -15.00 14.48 -11.70
C ALA A 92 -14.78 16.00 -11.92
N ALA A 93 -13.71 16.58 -11.36
CA ALA A 93 -13.44 18.01 -11.47
C ALA A 93 -12.95 18.41 -12.88
N ALA A 94 -12.20 17.55 -13.54
CA ALA A 94 -11.80 17.75 -14.93
C ALA A 94 -12.99 17.62 -15.91
N ILE A 95 -13.99 16.78 -15.61
CA ILE A 95 -15.25 16.70 -16.37
C ILE A 95 -15.98 18.05 -16.36
N VAL A 96 -16.09 18.66 -15.17
CA VAL A 96 -16.74 19.97 -15.02
C VAL A 96 -15.99 21.04 -15.81
N ARG A 97 -14.64 21.03 -15.82
CA ARG A 97 -13.84 21.90 -16.70
C ARG A 97 -14.16 21.68 -18.18
N GLU A 98 -14.34 20.44 -18.63
CA GLU A 98 -14.66 20.09 -20.02
C GLU A 98 -16.12 20.42 -20.43
N LEU A 99 -17.07 20.33 -19.49
CA LEU A 99 -18.43 20.84 -19.65
C LEU A 99 -18.43 22.37 -19.82
N ASP A 100 -17.64 23.08 -19.01
CA ASP A 100 -17.54 24.54 -19.08
C ASP A 100 -16.82 25.02 -20.35
N VAL A 101 -15.79 24.31 -20.82
CA VAL A 101 -15.14 24.57 -22.11
C VAL A 101 -16.16 24.46 -23.25
N ARG A 102 -16.95 23.38 -23.28
CA ARG A 102 -18.03 23.21 -24.28
C ARG A 102 -19.11 24.27 -24.15
N ASN A 103 -19.58 24.59 -22.94
CA ASN A 103 -20.51 25.70 -22.69
C ASN A 103 -19.95 27.03 -23.25
N THR A 104 -18.66 27.31 -23.05
CA THR A 104 -17.99 28.52 -23.55
C THR A 104 -18.03 28.58 -25.08
N LEU A 105 -17.72 27.47 -25.77
CA LEU A 105 -17.76 27.41 -27.22
C LEU A 105 -19.20 27.45 -27.78
N ILE A 106 -20.16 26.77 -27.13
CA ILE A 106 -21.59 26.82 -27.50
C ILE A 106 -22.12 28.25 -27.46
N GLN A 107 -21.79 29.04 -26.42
CA GLN A 107 -22.21 30.44 -26.32
C GLN A 107 -21.58 31.30 -27.44
N ARG A 108 -20.28 31.12 -27.72
CA ARG A 108 -19.58 31.81 -28.82
C ARG A 108 -20.20 31.49 -30.19
N LYS A 109 -20.46 30.21 -30.47
CA LYS A 109 -21.07 29.75 -31.73
C LYS A 109 -22.53 30.19 -31.87
N SER A 110 -23.29 30.23 -30.76
CA SER A 110 -24.67 30.74 -30.75
C SER A 110 -24.73 32.24 -31.03
N ALA A 111 -23.77 33.03 -30.53
CA ALA A 111 -23.65 34.45 -30.87
C ALA A 111 -23.29 34.66 -32.35
N GLN A 112 -22.30 33.94 -32.88
CA GLN A 112 -21.93 33.97 -34.30
C GLN A 112 -23.11 33.56 -35.20
N LEU A 113 -23.89 32.56 -34.80
CA LEU A 113 -25.09 32.11 -35.51
C LEU A 113 -26.15 33.23 -35.59
N HIS A 114 -26.39 33.95 -34.48
CA HIS A 114 -27.36 35.04 -34.45
C HIS A 114 -26.93 36.26 -35.30
N GLU A 115 -25.63 36.58 -35.29
CA GLU A 115 -25.06 37.60 -36.18
C GLU A 115 -25.24 37.21 -37.65
N GLN A 116 -24.88 35.99 -38.02
CA GLN A 116 -24.99 35.50 -39.41
C GLN A 116 -26.44 35.40 -39.89
N ILE A 117 -27.39 35.00 -39.03
CA ILE A 117 -28.83 35.09 -39.34
C ILE A 117 -29.26 36.55 -39.60
N THR A 118 -28.73 37.50 -38.84
CA THR A 118 -29.03 38.93 -39.01
C THR A 118 -28.45 39.48 -40.33
N ILE A 119 -27.28 39.01 -40.75
CA ILE A 119 -26.69 39.35 -42.06
C ILE A 119 -27.45 38.65 -43.21
N ALA A 120 -27.80 37.38 -43.06
CA ALA A 120 -28.56 36.60 -44.05
C ALA A 120 -29.94 37.20 -44.35
N ASN A 121 -30.63 37.67 -43.30
CA ASN A 121 -31.93 38.33 -43.44
C ASN A 121 -31.83 39.76 -44.02
N ARG A 122 -30.63 40.34 -44.17
CA ARG A 122 -30.47 41.76 -44.56
C ARG A 122 -31.00 42.08 -45.96
N PHE A 123 -30.96 41.15 -46.91
CA PHE A 123 -31.51 41.38 -48.25
C PHE A 123 -33.03 41.16 -48.33
N PHE A 124 -33.56 40.02 -47.86
CA PHE A 124 -34.97 39.63 -48.03
C PHE A 124 -35.88 39.83 -46.80
N GLY A 125 -35.34 40.26 -45.65
CA GLY A 125 -36.03 40.23 -44.35
C GLY A 125 -36.31 38.81 -43.83
N SER A 126 -35.81 37.78 -44.52
CA SER A 126 -36.01 36.35 -44.24
C SER A 126 -34.93 35.52 -44.96
N ASP A 127 -34.82 34.24 -44.61
CA ASP A 127 -33.79 33.32 -45.15
C ASP A 127 -33.72 33.34 -46.69
N PRO A 128 -32.54 33.63 -47.29
CA PRO A 128 -32.36 33.67 -48.73
C PRO A 128 -32.30 32.28 -49.40
N LEU A 129 -32.07 31.18 -48.67
CA LEU A 129 -31.82 29.86 -49.25
C LEU A 129 -33.04 29.26 -49.98
N GLY A 130 -34.24 29.66 -49.59
CA GLY A 130 -35.50 29.29 -50.26
C GLY A 130 -35.99 30.27 -51.35
N LYS A 131 -35.21 31.30 -51.70
CA LYS A 131 -35.66 32.39 -52.60
C LYS A 131 -35.23 32.18 -54.05
N ASN A 132 -36.10 32.54 -54.98
CA ASN A 132 -35.87 32.41 -56.42
C ASN A 132 -35.47 33.75 -57.08
N PHE A 133 -35.13 33.70 -58.38
CA PHE A 133 -34.68 34.89 -59.14
C PHE A 133 -35.75 36.01 -59.25
N ASN A 134 -37.04 35.67 -59.26
CA ASN A 134 -38.13 36.66 -59.28
C ASN A 134 -38.24 37.35 -57.91
N ASP A 135 -38.07 36.62 -56.81
CA ASP A 135 -38.00 37.22 -55.47
C ASP A 135 -36.84 38.22 -55.38
N PHE A 136 -35.67 37.84 -55.92
CA PHE A 136 -34.53 38.75 -56.04
C PHE A 136 -34.86 39.99 -56.87
N LEU A 137 -35.49 39.86 -58.05
CA LEU A 137 -35.87 41.03 -58.87
C LEU A 137 -36.87 41.94 -58.14
N ASN A 138 -37.86 41.37 -57.46
CA ASN A 138 -38.86 42.10 -56.68
C ASN A 138 -38.18 42.91 -55.58
N GLN A 139 -37.35 42.28 -54.76
CA GLN A 139 -36.64 42.93 -53.65
C GLN A 139 -35.56 43.90 -54.14
N ALA A 140 -34.86 43.59 -55.23
CA ALA A 140 -33.94 44.49 -55.90
C ALA A 140 -34.62 45.74 -56.48
N SER A 141 -35.89 45.64 -56.89
CA SER A 141 -36.69 46.81 -57.29
C SER A 141 -37.03 47.69 -56.08
N ALA A 142 -37.37 47.07 -54.94
CA ALA A 142 -37.71 47.80 -53.71
C ALA A 142 -36.50 48.55 -53.14
N ILE A 143 -35.34 47.89 -53.01
CA ILE A 143 -34.10 48.48 -52.50
C ILE A 143 -33.66 49.68 -53.35
N ARG A 144 -33.77 49.61 -54.70
CA ARG A 144 -33.41 50.75 -55.57
C ARG A 144 -34.43 51.91 -55.53
N ARG A 145 -35.69 51.66 -55.13
CA ARG A 145 -36.67 52.73 -54.90
C ARG A 145 -36.33 53.50 -53.63
N THR A 146 -35.91 52.82 -52.55
CA THR A 146 -35.65 53.44 -51.24
C THR A 146 -34.22 53.95 -51.06
N ASN A 147 -33.22 53.28 -51.65
CA ASN A 147 -31.81 53.64 -51.50
C ASN A 147 -31.07 53.63 -52.85
N ARG A 148 -31.02 54.78 -53.52
CA ARG A 148 -30.36 54.96 -54.83
C ARG A 148 -28.83 55.08 -54.75
N ALA A 149 -28.26 55.32 -53.57
CA ALA A 149 -26.83 55.53 -53.35
C ALA A 149 -26.15 54.39 -52.55
N GLY A 150 -26.89 53.30 -52.28
CA GLY A 150 -26.40 52.14 -51.54
C GLY A 150 -25.45 51.24 -52.34
N PRO A 151 -24.88 50.23 -51.68
CA PRO A 151 -23.99 49.26 -52.32
C PRO A 151 -24.71 48.48 -53.44
N PRO A 152 -23.96 47.88 -54.40
CA PRO A 152 -24.53 47.12 -55.50
C PRO A 152 -25.50 46.04 -55.01
N VAL A 153 -26.74 46.09 -55.47
CA VAL A 153 -27.84 45.22 -55.00
C VAL A 153 -27.53 43.71 -55.12
N ARG A 154 -26.78 43.32 -56.16
CA ARG A 154 -26.29 41.94 -56.36
C ARG A 154 -25.22 41.54 -55.36
N GLU A 155 -24.41 42.48 -54.87
CA GLU A 155 -23.42 42.26 -53.81
C GLU A 155 -24.10 42.08 -52.46
N LEU A 156 -25.07 42.94 -52.11
CA LEU A 156 -25.85 42.81 -50.88
C LEU A 156 -26.62 41.47 -50.82
N TRP A 157 -27.17 41.01 -51.96
CA TRP A 157 -27.73 39.66 -52.09
C TRP A 157 -26.65 38.58 -51.85
N SER A 158 -25.48 38.69 -52.49
CA SER A 158 -24.41 37.70 -52.37
C SER A 158 -23.84 37.58 -50.95
N GLN A 159 -23.69 38.71 -50.24
CA GLN A 159 -23.30 38.75 -48.83
C GLN A 159 -24.35 38.03 -47.97
N SER A 160 -25.63 38.33 -48.20
CA SER A 160 -26.75 37.70 -47.48
C SER A 160 -26.84 36.19 -47.74
N TYR A 161 -26.65 35.76 -48.99
CA TYR A 161 -26.69 34.35 -49.37
C TYR A 161 -25.51 33.56 -48.76
N ARG A 162 -24.28 34.13 -48.77
CA ARG A 162 -23.12 33.57 -48.07
C ARG A 162 -23.38 33.43 -46.55
N ALA A 163 -23.86 34.49 -45.92
CA ALA A 163 -24.19 34.48 -44.49
C ALA A 163 -25.21 33.41 -44.10
N ALA A 164 -26.14 33.05 -45.00
CA ALA A 164 -27.10 31.97 -44.75
C ALA A 164 -26.46 30.57 -44.77
N HIS A 165 -25.50 30.30 -45.65
CA HIS A 165 -24.70 29.07 -45.59
C HIS A 165 -23.82 29.02 -44.34
N GLU A 166 -23.25 30.15 -43.93
CA GLU A 166 -22.46 30.26 -42.71
C GLU A 166 -23.33 30.06 -41.45
N ALA A 167 -24.55 30.60 -41.42
CA ALA A 167 -25.55 30.30 -40.39
C ALA A 167 -25.99 28.82 -40.39
N ARG A 168 -26.22 28.22 -41.55
CA ARG A 168 -26.56 26.78 -41.68
C ARG A 168 -25.46 25.90 -41.09
N LEU A 169 -24.20 26.22 -41.39
CA LEU A 169 -23.01 25.52 -40.86
C LEU A 169 -22.90 25.69 -39.33
N LEU A 170 -23.00 26.93 -38.83
CA LEU A 170 -22.95 27.25 -37.40
C LEU A 170 -24.09 26.57 -36.61
N ASN A 171 -25.28 26.43 -37.20
CA ASN A 171 -26.38 25.68 -36.60
C ASN A 171 -26.05 24.19 -36.45
N GLN A 172 -25.43 23.55 -37.47
CA GLN A 172 -24.92 22.18 -37.34
C GLN A 172 -23.82 22.08 -36.26
N THR A 173 -22.91 23.07 -36.18
CA THR A 173 -21.89 23.14 -35.12
C THR A 173 -22.51 23.17 -33.73
N VAL A 174 -23.50 24.04 -33.50
CA VAL A 174 -24.19 24.17 -32.20
C VAL A 174 -25.00 22.91 -31.87
N GLN A 175 -25.65 22.27 -32.84
CA GLN A 175 -26.36 21.01 -32.61
C GLN A 175 -25.40 19.87 -32.20
N LEU A 176 -24.27 19.72 -32.87
CA LEU A 176 -23.28 18.69 -32.53
C LEU A 176 -22.62 18.96 -31.16
N LEU A 177 -22.26 20.21 -30.87
CA LEU A 177 -21.75 20.60 -29.54
C LEU A 177 -22.77 20.34 -28.41
N ASN A 178 -24.05 20.62 -28.64
CA ASN A 178 -25.11 20.33 -27.66
C ASN A 178 -25.28 18.81 -27.43
N GLN A 179 -25.16 17.98 -28.47
CA GLN A 179 -25.19 16.53 -28.33
C GLN A 179 -23.96 16.01 -27.55
N GLN A 180 -22.76 16.49 -27.88
CA GLN A 180 -21.54 16.19 -27.11
C GLN A 180 -21.72 16.60 -25.63
N GLN A 181 -22.32 17.77 -25.36
CA GLN A 181 -22.52 18.28 -24.01
C GLN A 181 -23.44 17.38 -23.16
N ILE A 182 -24.53 16.87 -23.73
CA ILE A 182 -25.39 15.87 -23.07
C ILE A 182 -24.59 14.61 -22.74
N ASN A 183 -23.76 14.15 -23.67
CA ASN A 183 -22.95 12.94 -23.47
C ASN A 183 -21.95 13.11 -22.31
N VAL A 184 -21.29 14.27 -22.19
CA VAL A 184 -20.37 14.58 -21.07
C VAL A 184 -21.12 14.69 -19.73
N GLN A 185 -22.38 15.13 -19.71
CA GLN A 185 -23.20 15.16 -18.48
C GLN A 185 -23.62 13.76 -18.01
N ASN A 186 -24.02 12.89 -18.94
CA ASN A 186 -24.26 11.46 -18.64
C ASN A 186 -22.99 10.79 -18.10
N TRP A 187 -21.84 11.14 -18.69
CA TRP A 187 -20.54 10.64 -18.29
C TRP A 187 -20.10 11.11 -16.90
N LEU A 188 -20.30 12.39 -16.55
CA LEU A 188 -20.10 12.90 -15.19
C LEU A 188 -20.88 12.08 -14.16
N SER A 189 -22.13 11.74 -14.49
CA SER A 189 -23.00 10.95 -13.64
C SER A 189 -22.48 9.52 -13.44
N ALA A 190 -21.89 8.92 -14.49
CA ALA A 190 -21.26 7.60 -14.41
C ALA A 190 -19.98 7.60 -13.57
N VAL A 191 -19.12 8.61 -13.71
CA VAL A 191 -17.89 8.75 -12.90
C VAL A 191 -18.21 8.96 -11.42
N LEU A 192 -19.17 9.84 -11.10
CA LEU A 192 -19.60 10.05 -9.71
C LEU A 192 -20.18 8.77 -9.08
N ALA A 193 -20.89 7.93 -9.86
CA ALA A 193 -21.37 6.63 -9.39
C ALA A 193 -20.24 5.62 -9.19
N ASN A 194 -19.23 5.60 -10.08
CA ASN A 194 -18.03 4.78 -9.93
C ASN A 194 -17.23 5.17 -8.67
N ASP A 195 -16.96 6.45 -8.47
CA ASP A 195 -16.15 6.94 -7.35
C ASP A 195 -16.84 6.62 -6.01
N GLN A 196 -18.16 6.72 -5.95
CA GLN A 196 -18.96 6.27 -4.80
C GLN A 196 -18.91 4.75 -4.59
N ALA A 197 -18.96 3.94 -5.65
CA ALA A 197 -18.84 2.49 -5.56
C ALA A 197 -17.45 2.05 -5.08
N GLN A 198 -16.37 2.69 -5.57
CA GLN A 198 -15.00 2.45 -5.12
C GLN A 198 -14.80 2.86 -3.66
N ALA A 199 -15.30 4.03 -3.26
CA ALA A 199 -15.26 4.48 -1.86
C ALA A 199 -16.04 3.54 -0.93
N ALA A 200 -17.18 3.00 -1.37
CA ALA A 200 -17.96 2.01 -0.63
C ALA A 200 -17.24 0.67 -0.50
N ALA A 201 -16.57 0.19 -1.55
CA ALA A 201 -15.76 -1.03 -1.51
C ALA A 201 -14.55 -0.88 -0.56
N ALA A 202 -13.78 0.20 -0.69
CA ALA A 202 -12.65 0.50 0.20
C ALA A 202 -13.10 0.65 1.67
N ALA A 203 -14.28 1.23 1.92
CA ALA A 203 -14.85 1.30 3.27
C ALA A 203 -15.23 -0.09 3.82
N GLN A 204 -15.74 -1.01 3.00
CA GLN A 204 -16.00 -2.39 3.42
C GLN A 204 -14.71 -3.17 3.71
N GLU A 205 -13.66 -2.99 2.91
CA GLU A 205 -12.37 -3.62 3.13
C GLU A 205 -11.68 -3.08 4.39
N ALA A 206 -11.70 -1.76 4.61
CA ALA A 206 -11.23 -1.14 5.84
C ALA A 206 -12.00 -1.64 7.07
N GLN A 207 -13.31 -1.86 6.96
CA GLN A 207 -14.13 -2.47 8.03
C GLN A 207 -13.75 -3.94 8.30
N ARG A 208 -13.45 -4.74 7.28
CA ARG A 208 -12.96 -6.12 7.45
C ARG A 208 -11.62 -6.15 8.17
N LEU A 209 -10.65 -5.37 7.68
CA LEU A 209 -9.31 -5.27 8.29
C LEU A 209 -9.40 -4.77 9.74
N ALA A 210 -10.23 -3.75 10.02
CA ALA A 210 -10.46 -3.27 11.38
C ALA A 210 -11.08 -4.36 12.29
N ALA A 211 -12.02 -5.17 11.77
CA ALA A 211 -12.61 -6.28 12.52
C ALA A 211 -11.61 -7.42 12.76
N GLU A 212 -10.70 -7.68 11.83
CA GLU A 212 -9.62 -8.67 11.98
C GLU A 212 -8.57 -8.20 12.99
N HIS A 213 -8.11 -6.95 12.91
CA HIS A 213 -7.24 -6.34 13.92
C HIS A 213 -7.89 -6.34 15.31
N ALA A 214 -9.20 -6.05 15.41
CA ALA A 214 -9.93 -6.13 16.68
C ALA A 214 -10.01 -7.57 17.24
N ARG A 215 -10.19 -8.58 16.38
CA ARG A 215 -10.13 -10.00 16.78
C ARG A 215 -8.75 -10.39 17.30
N ILE A 216 -7.68 -10.01 16.59
CA ILE A 216 -6.29 -10.28 16.98
C ILE A 216 -5.98 -9.60 18.33
N ALA A 217 -6.40 -8.35 18.53
CA ALA A 217 -6.24 -7.65 19.80
C ALA A 217 -6.98 -8.36 20.96
N ALA A 218 -8.22 -8.79 20.74
CA ALA A 218 -9.00 -9.53 21.73
C ALA A 218 -8.42 -10.94 22.03
N GLU A 219 -7.77 -11.58 21.07
CA GLU A 219 -7.05 -12.83 21.28
C GLU A 219 -5.75 -12.64 22.06
N GLN A 220 -4.93 -11.64 21.70
CA GLN A 220 -3.75 -11.26 22.47
C GLN A 220 -4.10 -10.88 23.91
N GLN A 221 -5.22 -10.19 24.14
CA GLN A 221 -5.65 -9.85 25.49
C GLN A 221 -6.06 -11.09 26.30
N ARG A 222 -6.84 -12.02 25.72
CA ARG A 222 -7.14 -13.32 26.37
C ARG A 222 -5.86 -14.11 26.70
N GLN A 223 -4.84 -14.09 25.83
CA GLN A 223 -3.55 -14.72 26.10
C GLN A 223 -2.80 -14.06 27.27
N ARG A 224 -2.85 -12.73 27.40
CA ARG A 224 -2.26 -12.00 28.54
C ARG A 224 -2.99 -12.33 29.85
N GLU A 225 -4.31 -12.35 29.84
CA GLU A 225 -5.14 -12.69 31.01
C GLU A 225 -4.88 -14.14 31.49
N LEU A 226 -4.74 -15.10 30.57
CA LEU A 226 -4.34 -16.47 30.87
C LEU A 226 -2.90 -16.57 31.41
N ALA A 227 -1.96 -15.82 30.84
CA ALA A 227 -0.57 -15.79 31.31
C ALA A 227 -0.43 -15.16 32.70
N GLU A 228 -1.22 -14.12 33.02
CA GLU A 228 -1.31 -13.55 34.36
C GLU A 228 -1.95 -14.52 35.36
N ALA A 229 -3.03 -15.21 34.98
CA ALA A 229 -3.64 -16.24 35.83
C ALA A 229 -2.64 -17.35 36.17
N ALA A 230 -1.93 -17.88 35.18
CA ALA A 230 -0.90 -18.92 35.38
C ALA A 230 0.26 -18.44 36.26
N ARG A 231 0.68 -17.18 36.17
CA ARG A 231 1.68 -16.58 37.09
C ARG A 231 1.17 -16.54 38.52
N ARG A 232 -0.06 -16.04 38.74
CA ARG A 232 -0.69 -15.97 40.07
C ARG A 232 -0.87 -17.37 40.67
N GLU A 233 -1.18 -18.38 39.86
CA GLU A 233 -1.23 -19.79 40.31
C GLU A 233 0.15 -20.33 40.68
N GLN A 234 1.21 -20.05 39.92
CA GLN A 234 2.58 -20.43 40.29
C GLN A 234 3.05 -19.74 41.59
N GLU A 235 2.74 -18.45 41.76
CA GLU A 235 3.03 -17.71 42.99
C GLU A 235 2.29 -18.31 44.20
N GLN A 236 1.01 -18.65 44.05
CA GLN A 236 0.25 -19.37 45.08
C GLN A 236 0.81 -20.77 45.35
N ALA A 237 1.23 -21.51 44.32
CA ALA A 237 1.83 -22.84 44.50
C ALA A 237 3.14 -22.75 45.30
N ARG A 238 4.04 -21.82 44.95
CA ARG A 238 5.27 -21.53 45.68
C ARG A 238 4.99 -21.10 47.13
N ALA A 239 4.00 -20.23 47.35
CA ALA A 239 3.61 -19.80 48.69
C ALA A 239 3.05 -20.96 49.55
N ARG A 240 2.23 -21.84 48.95
CA ARG A 240 1.72 -23.06 49.62
C ARG A 240 2.85 -24.05 49.95
N GLU A 241 3.83 -24.20 49.07
CA GLU A 241 5.01 -25.04 49.31
C GLU A 241 5.92 -24.46 50.40
N GLN A 242 6.22 -23.17 50.37
CA GLN A 242 6.95 -22.47 51.43
C GLN A 242 6.22 -22.57 52.78
N ALA A 243 4.90 -22.41 52.81
CA ALA A 243 4.10 -22.60 54.02
C ALA A 243 4.14 -24.04 54.54
N ARG A 244 4.12 -25.05 53.64
CA ARG A 244 4.27 -26.47 54.00
C ARG A 244 5.65 -26.76 54.61
N LEU A 245 6.72 -26.21 54.02
CA LEU A 245 8.09 -26.35 54.53
C LEU A 245 8.25 -25.65 55.88
N ALA A 246 7.72 -24.43 56.03
CA ALA A 246 7.73 -23.69 57.29
C ALA A 246 6.97 -24.42 58.40
N ALA A 247 5.78 -24.96 58.13
CA ALA A 247 5.01 -25.75 59.09
C ALA A 247 5.72 -27.05 59.50
N LEU A 248 6.43 -27.70 58.57
CA LEU A 248 7.23 -28.90 58.88
C LEU A 248 8.45 -28.57 59.75
N ALA A 249 9.14 -27.46 59.47
CA ALA A 249 10.24 -26.96 60.30
C ALA A 249 9.76 -26.49 61.69
N GLU A 250 8.59 -25.84 61.78
CA GLU A 250 7.98 -25.45 63.04
C GLU A 250 7.55 -26.68 63.86
N LYS A 251 7.02 -27.73 63.22
CA LYS A 251 6.78 -29.01 63.88
C LYS A 251 8.07 -29.62 64.42
N GLN A 252 9.13 -29.69 63.62
CA GLN A 252 10.44 -30.20 64.08
C GLN A 252 10.98 -29.42 65.28
N ARG A 253 10.75 -28.10 65.35
CA ARG A 253 11.10 -27.30 66.54
C ARG A 253 10.28 -27.71 67.76
N ARG A 254 8.94 -27.83 67.64
CA ARG A 254 8.07 -28.30 68.75
C ARG A 254 8.45 -29.71 69.22
N ASP A 255 8.69 -30.64 68.29
CA ASP A 255 9.09 -32.01 68.57
C ASP A 255 10.47 -32.03 69.31
N ALA A 256 11.41 -31.16 68.93
CA ALA A 256 12.72 -31.01 69.59
C ALA A 256 12.66 -30.30 70.96
N GLU A 257 11.76 -29.32 71.13
CA GLU A 257 11.48 -28.67 72.42
C GLU A 257 10.85 -29.66 73.40
N GLN A 258 9.89 -30.47 72.96
CA GLN A 258 9.33 -31.57 73.74
C GLN A 258 10.40 -32.60 74.11
N ALA A 259 11.29 -32.97 73.20
CA ALA A 259 12.40 -33.89 73.49
C ALA A 259 13.37 -33.31 74.54
N ARG A 260 13.67 -31.99 74.49
CA ARG A 260 14.47 -31.31 75.54
C ARG A 260 13.76 -31.30 76.90
N LEU A 261 12.46 -30.99 76.94
CA LEU A 261 11.68 -31.01 78.18
C LEU A 261 11.60 -32.42 78.77
N ALA A 262 11.42 -33.44 77.95
CA ALA A 262 11.42 -34.84 78.39
C ALA A 262 12.79 -35.28 78.94
N ALA A 263 13.89 -34.87 78.29
CA ALA A 263 15.25 -35.14 78.77
C ALA A 263 15.56 -34.41 80.10
N GLU A 264 15.08 -33.18 80.28
CA GLU A 264 15.22 -32.43 81.53
C GLU A 264 14.44 -33.09 82.68
N VAL A 265 13.19 -33.51 82.44
CA VAL A 265 12.40 -34.26 83.42
C VAL A 265 13.06 -35.61 83.75
N ALA A 266 13.61 -36.32 82.76
CA ALA A 266 14.35 -37.55 82.99
C ALA A 266 15.61 -37.33 83.86
N ARG A 267 16.33 -36.22 83.66
CA ARG A 267 17.47 -35.82 84.50
C ARG A 267 17.03 -35.55 85.95
N ILE A 268 15.99 -34.75 86.15
CA ILE A 268 15.47 -34.43 87.49
C ILE A 268 15.03 -35.71 88.23
N ASN A 269 14.38 -36.64 87.53
CA ASN A 269 14.00 -37.94 88.10
C ASN A 269 15.22 -38.81 88.45
N ALA A 270 16.25 -38.86 87.60
CA ALA A 270 17.48 -39.58 87.88
C ALA A 270 18.25 -39.00 89.08
N ASP A 271 18.32 -37.67 89.21
CA ASP A 271 18.91 -36.99 90.37
C ASP A 271 18.11 -37.27 91.66
N ALA A 272 16.78 -37.36 91.58
CA ALA A 272 15.93 -37.72 92.71
C ALA A 272 16.12 -39.19 93.12
N GLU A 273 16.19 -40.12 92.16
CA GLU A 273 16.53 -41.52 92.43
C GLU A 273 17.93 -41.68 93.05
N ALA A 274 18.92 -40.93 92.58
CA ALA A 274 20.27 -40.96 93.13
C ALA A 274 20.27 -40.56 94.62
N ARG A 275 19.60 -39.46 94.96
CA ARG A 275 19.46 -38.98 96.35
C ARG A 275 18.74 -39.98 97.26
N GLU A 276 17.70 -40.66 96.77
CA GLU A 276 17.01 -41.67 97.57
C GLU A 276 17.85 -42.95 97.72
N ARG A 277 18.64 -43.34 96.71
CA ARG A 277 19.63 -44.43 96.85
C ARG A 277 20.71 -44.08 97.88
N GLU A 278 21.21 -42.84 97.90
CA GLU A 278 22.14 -42.35 98.93
C GLU A 278 21.50 -42.37 100.33
N ARG A 279 20.25 -41.90 100.45
CA ARG A 279 19.49 -41.95 101.71
C ARG A 279 19.33 -43.38 102.23
N ILE A 280 18.97 -44.32 101.37
CA ILE A 280 18.83 -45.75 101.71
C ILE A 280 20.19 -46.35 102.13
N ALA A 281 21.28 -45.94 101.50
CA ALA A 281 22.63 -46.35 101.90
C ALA A 281 23.02 -45.81 103.29
N GLN A 282 22.76 -44.53 103.58
CA GLN A 282 22.99 -43.92 104.90
C GLN A 282 22.16 -44.61 106.00
N LEU A 283 20.88 -44.89 105.73
CA LEU A 283 20.01 -45.61 106.67
C LEU A 283 20.49 -47.04 106.96
N ARG A 284 21.08 -47.73 105.97
CA ARG A 284 21.70 -49.04 106.16
C ARG A 284 22.97 -48.99 107.03
N ILE A 285 23.79 -47.95 106.87
CA ILE A 285 24.99 -47.75 107.71
C ILE A 285 24.58 -47.50 109.16
N ALA A 286 23.65 -46.57 109.41
CA ALA A 286 23.15 -46.28 110.75
C ALA A 286 22.49 -47.48 111.43
N LEU A 287 21.79 -48.34 110.66
CA LEU A 287 21.23 -49.60 111.17
C LEU A 287 22.33 -50.59 111.61
N ALA A 288 23.41 -50.72 110.85
CA ALA A 288 24.53 -51.59 111.19
C ALA A 288 25.29 -51.09 112.45
N GLU A 289 25.48 -49.78 112.59
CA GLU A 289 26.05 -49.17 113.79
C GLU A 289 25.16 -49.41 115.02
N ALA A 290 23.83 -49.25 114.89
CA ALA A 290 22.89 -49.56 115.96
C ALA A 290 22.92 -51.04 116.37
N GLN A 291 23.07 -51.97 115.42
CA GLN A 291 23.21 -53.40 115.70
C GLN A 291 24.54 -53.72 116.41
N ALA A 292 25.66 -53.13 116.01
CA ALA A 292 26.95 -53.30 116.69
C ALA A 292 26.94 -52.75 118.13
N ASN A 293 26.25 -51.64 118.36
CA ASN A 293 26.03 -51.07 119.69
C ASN A 293 25.11 -51.96 120.56
N ALA A 294 24.10 -52.60 119.96
CA ALA A 294 23.25 -53.56 120.67
C ALA A 294 24.02 -54.85 121.05
N GLU A 295 24.86 -55.38 120.15
CA GLU A 295 25.70 -56.54 120.46
C GLU A 295 26.71 -56.25 121.59
N THR A 296 27.35 -55.08 121.57
CA THR A 296 28.31 -54.71 122.61
C THR A 296 27.64 -54.49 123.96
N ALA A 297 26.45 -53.87 124.01
CA ALA A 297 25.64 -53.79 125.22
C ALA A 297 25.25 -55.18 125.76
N ALA A 298 24.85 -56.11 124.89
CA ALA A 298 24.53 -57.48 125.28
C ALA A 298 25.75 -58.24 125.84
N ARG A 299 26.95 -58.02 125.28
CA ARG A 299 28.20 -58.61 125.79
C ARG A 299 28.59 -58.04 127.16
N VAL A 300 28.39 -56.74 127.39
CA VAL A 300 28.60 -56.12 128.71
C VAL A 300 27.65 -56.71 129.76
N PHE A 301 26.36 -56.83 129.43
CA PHE A 301 25.36 -57.43 130.33
C PHE A 301 25.66 -58.90 130.65
N ALA A 302 26.09 -59.69 129.67
CA ALA A 302 26.51 -61.07 129.88
C ALA A 302 27.76 -61.20 130.77
N ALA A 303 28.73 -60.28 130.63
CA ALA A 303 29.90 -60.24 131.51
C ALA A 303 29.54 -59.85 132.95
N GLU A 304 28.55 -58.99 133.14
CA GLU A 304 28.05 -58.59 134.46
C GLU A 304 27.27 -59.74 135.16
N GLN A 305 26.46 -60.50 134.42
CA GLN A 305 25.85 -61.74 134.94
C GLN A 305 26.91 -62.79 135.33
N ALA A 306 27.93 -63.01 134.49
CA ALA A 306 29.02 -63.94 134.79
C ALA A 306 29.79 -63.54 136.06
N ARG A 307 30.03 -62.24 136.26
CA ARG A 307 30.62 -61.72 137.49
C ARG A 307 29.75 -62.02 138.71
N LEU A 308 28.43 -61.80 138.64
CA LEU A 308 27.51 -62.06 139.76
C LEU A 308 27.42 -63.56 140.11
N GLN A 309 27.49 -64.46 139.12
CA GLN A 309 27.57 -65.90 139.38
C GLN A 309 28.89 -66.28 140.07
N ALA A 310 30.03 -65.77 139.58
CA ALA A 310 31.32 -66.02 140.20
C ALA A 310 31.40 -65.47 141.64
N GLU A 311 30.80 -64.30 141.91
CA GLU A 311 30.71 -63.71 143.25
C GLU A 311 29.83 -64.55 144.20
N MET A 312 28.81 -65.23 143.67
CA MET A 312 27.96 -66.16 144.43
C MET A 312 28.66 -67.51 144.70
N GLU A 313 29.38 -68.08 143.72
CA GLU A 313 30.17 -69.30 143.93
C GLU A 313 31.33 -69.07 144.91
N LEU A 314 32.03 -67.95 144.82
CA LEU A 314 33.04 -67.52 145.80
C LEU A 314 32.46 -67.43 147.21
N ARG A 315 31.18 -67.09 147.37
CA ARG A 315 30.49 -67.02 148.67
C ARG A 315 30.16 -68.39 149.25
N ILE A 316 29.87 -69.38 148.40
CA ILE A 316 29.67 -70.79 148.79
C ILE A 316 31.02 -71.44 149.13
N GLU A 317 32.04 -71.22 148.29
CA GLU A 317 33.42 -71.62 148.58
C GLU A 317 33.93 -70.99 149.87
N ALA A 318 33.65 -69.72 150.16
CA ALA A 318 34.12 -69.06 151.38
C ALA A 318 33.59 -69.75 152.66
N ILE A 319 32.34 -70.23 152.66
CA ILE A 319 31.77 -70.96 153.80
C ILE A 319 32.43 -72.34 153.96
N GLN A 320 32.65 -73.07 152.87
CA GLN A 320 33.35 -74.36 152.92
C GLN A 320 34.86 -74.21 153.23
N LYS A 321 35.49 -73.15 152.74
CA LYS A 321 36.89 -72.79 153.02
C LYS A 321 37.05 -72.23 154.43
N GLN A 322 36.03 -71.67 155.10
CA GLN A 322 36.14 -71.42 156.54
C GLN A 322 36.30 -72.75 157.30
N VAL A 323 35.52 -73.78 156.95
CA VAL A 323 35.59 -75.12 157.56
C VAL A 323 36.83 -75.93 157.15
N GLN A 324 37.49 -75.60 156.03
CA GLN A 324 38.71 -76.28 155.57
C GLN A 324 40.00 -75.45 155.68
N ALA A 325 39.96 -74.14 155.91
CA ALA A 325 41.13 -73.33 156.27
C ALA A 325 41.51 -73.59 157.74
N ASP A 326 40.54 -73.82 158.62
CA ASP A 326 40.74 -74.45 159.94
C ASP A 326 41.42 -75.84 159.83
N LYS A 327 41.46 -76.45 158.63
CA LYS A 327 42.11 -77.74 158.37
C LYS A 327 43.39 -77.67 157.53
N LYS A 328 43.57 -76.66 156.66
CA LYS A 328 44.73 -76.49 155.76
C LYS A 328 45.50 -75.17 155.87
N SER A 329 45.23 -74.39 156.91
CA SER A 329 46.29 -73.67 157.65
C SER A 329 47.49 -74.60 157.95
N MET A 330 47.22 -75.90 158.12
CA MET A 330 48.21 -76.97 158.27
C MET A 330 49.25 -77.10 157.13
N GLU A 331 48.95 -76.73 155.88
CA GLU A 331 49.81 -77.08 154.71
C GLU A 331 50.27 -75.88 153.87
N LEU A 332 50.91 -74.95 154.58
CA LEU A 332 51.61 -73.73 154.14
C LEU A 332 52.80 -73.97 153.17
N ARG A 333 52.62 -74.61 151.99
CA ARG A 333 53.76 -74.90 151.07
C ARG A 333 53.53 -74.72 149.55
N HIS A 334 53.75 -73.47 149.12
CA HIS A 334 54.42 -73.09 147.84
C HIS A 334 53.72 -73.38 146.48
N LYS A 335 54.12 -72.81 145.31
CA LYS A 335 54.74 -71.51 144.90
C LYS A 335 55.01 -71.52 143.37
N VAL A 336 55.19 -70.34 142.74
CA VAL A 336 55.76 -70.08 141.38
C VAL A 336 54.85 -70.48 140.18
N LEU A 337 54.89 -69.92 138.95
CA LEU A 337 55.06 -68.57 138.32
C LEU A 337 55.49 -68.76 136.82
N ASP A 338 55.45 -67.65 136.05
CA ASP A 338 56.15 -67.32 134.77
C ASP A 338 55.44 -67.49 133.39
N THR A 339 55.49 -66.46 132.52
CA THR A 339 54.83 -66.34 131.17
C THR A 339 55.38 -65.15 130.29
N ALA A 340 55.16 -65.10 128.94
CA ALA A 340 55.76 -64.13 127.96
C ALA A 340 54.83 -63.65 126.78
N THR A 341 55.26 -62.73 125.86
CA THR A 341 54.44 -62.10 124.75
C THR A 341 55.25 -61.31 123.66
N ALA A 342 54.89 -61.33 122.33
CA ALA A 342 55.43 -60.43 121.25
C ALA A 342 54.72 -60.45 119.82
N LEU A 343 55.06 -59.47 118.90
CA LEU A 343 54.79 -59.24 117.41
C LEU A 343 53.35 -58.91 116.87
N ALA A 344 53.01 -58.21 115.74
CA ALA A 344 53.61 -57.37 114.62
C ALA A 344 53.93 -57.98 113.21
N LYS A 345 53.85 -57.36 111.96
CA LYS A 345 53.27 -56.13 111.28
C LYS A 345 53.51 -56.14 109.69
N ARG A 346 52.97 -55.17 108.86
CA ARG A 346 53.30 -54.72 107.41
C ARG A 346 52.38 -55.20 106.20
N GLN A 347 52.34 -54.72 104.91
CA GLN A 347 52.51 -53.42 104.12
C GLN A 347 52.13 -53.52 102.56
N ALA A 348 51.76 -52.40 101.86
CA ALA A 348 51.92 -52.00 100.39
C ALA A 348 51.08 -52.61 99.19
N HIS A 349 51.09 -52.16 97.88
CA HIS A 349 50.87 -50.82 97.18
C HIS A 349 50.87 -50.84 95.58
N LEU A 350 50.37 -49.77 94.86
CA LEU A 350 50.71 -49.20 93.47
C LEU A 350 50.01 -49.50 92.07
N ALA A 351 50.30 -48.67 91.00
CA ALA A 351 49.59 -48.51 89.65
C ALA A 351 50.44 -48.00 88.37
N THR A 352 49.85 -47.42 87.26
CA THR A 352 50.26 -47.49 85.76
C THR A 352 50.26 -46.19 84.80
N LEU A 353 50.49 -46.31 83.42
CA LEU A 353 50.54 -45.29 82.26
C LEU A 353 50.46 -45.95 80.78
N GLU A 354 50.50 -45.46 79.48
CA GLU A 354 50.67 -44.17 78.64
C GLU A 354 50.02 -44.09 77.14
N ASN A 355 50.70 -43.72 75.99
CA ASN A 355 50.20 -43.11 74.66
C ASN A 355 51.10 -43.33 73.33
N GLN A 356 50.93 -42.91 72.00
CA GLN A 356 49.87 -42.54 70.95
C GLN A 356 50.41 -42.11 69.47
N GLN A 357 49.61 -42.12 68.34
CA GLN A 357 49.71 -41.47 66.92
C GLN A 357 50.55 -42.13 65.72
N GLN A 358 50.62 -41.82 64.36
CA GLN A 358 50.15 -40.88 63.21
C GLN A 358 50.54 -41.50 61.75
N LEU A 359 50.47 -41.06 60.41
CA LEU A 359 49.94 -40.03 59.40
C LEU A 359 50.25 -40.42 57.84
N GLY A 360 49.59 -39.90 56.73
CA GLY A 360 50.19 -39.64 55.32
C GLY A 360 49.56 -40.01 53.88
N ASN A 361 49.56 -39.06 52.87
CA ASN A 361 49.67 -39.05 51.34
C ASN A 361 48.61 -39.49 50.21
N GLU A 362 48.87 -39.14 48.90
CA GLU A 362 47.97 -38.87 47.68
C GLU A 362 48.31 -39.70 46.35
N PRO A 363 48.15 -39.33 45.00
CA PRO A 363 47.46 -38.29 44.13
C PRO A 363 46.81 -38.75 42.72
N GLY A 364 46.36 -37.84 41.78
CA GLY A 364 46.12 -38.07 40.28
C GLY A 364 44.83 -37.43 39.60
N LEU A 365 44.50 -37.38 38.26
CA LEU A 365 45.21 -37.31 36.92
C LEU A 365 44.24 -37.20 35.63
N HIS A 366 44.64 -36.55 34.48
CA HIS A 366 44.14 -36.59 33.02
C HIS A 366 42.73 -36.01 32.53
N ASP A 367 42.31 -35.72 31.25
CA ASP A 367 42.85 -35.25 29.88
C ASP A 367 41.73 -34.94 28.77
N ILE A 368 42.08 -34.40 27.54
CA ILE A 368 41.37 -34.26 26.18
C ILE A 368 40.59 -32.92 25.76
N GLU A 369 40.64 -32.54 24.46
CA GLU A 369 40.31 -31.22 23.76
C GLU A 369 39.72 -31.44 22.29
N PRO A 370 39.53 -30.50 21.30
CA PRO A 370 39.41 -29.00 21.21
C PRO A 370 38.35 -28.39 20.18
N ASP A 371 38.38 -27.05 19.97
CA ASP A 371 38.02 -26.20 18.76
C ASP A 371 36.55 -26.08 18.22
N PHE A 372 36.13 -25.10 17.36
CA PHE A 372 36.76 -24.03 16.52
C PHE A 372 35.91 -22.71 16.45
N THR A 373 36.42 -21.64 15.82
CA THR A 373 35.75 -20.32 15.59
C THR A 373 35.45 -19.99 14.11
N THR A 374 34.68 -18.92 13.82
CA THR A 374 34.12 -18.57 12.49
C THR A 374 34.70 -17.26 11.89
N GLU A 375 34.58 -17.11 10.56
CA GLU A 375 35.19 -16.09 9.69
C GLU A 375 34.35 -14.79 9.51
N ALA A 376 34.89 -13.81 8.77
CA ALA A 376 34.17 -12.64 8.24
C ALA A 376 34.80 -12.10 6.94
N ASP A 377 33.98 -11.85 5.92
CA ASP A 377 34.37 -11.39 4.56
C ASP A 377 34.35 -9.86 4.37
N ALA A 378 35.08 -9.37 3.35
CA ALA A 378 34.61 -8.35 2.39
C ALA A 378 35.57 -8.09 1.21
N GLN A 379 35.10 -8.32 -0.03
CA GLN A 379 34.95 -7.40 -1.19
C GLN A 379 36.01 -6.26 -1.44
N ASN A 380 36.26 -5.75 -2.65
CA ASN A 380 35.48 -5.76 -3.90
C ASN A 380 36.39 -5.62 -5.16
N LEU A 381 35.81 -5.80 -6.35
CA LEU A 381 36.42 -5.67 -7.69
C LEU A 381 36.22 -4.28 -8.32
N GLY A 382 36.87 -4.03 -9.47
CA GLY A 382 36.56 -2.90 -10.35
C GLY A 382 37.11 -3.10 -11.77
N HIS A 383 36.26 -2.89 -12.79
CA HIS A 383 36.61 -2.95 -14.21
C HIS A 383 35.95 -1.81 -15.01
N HIS A 384 36.38 -1.60 -16.26
CA HIS A 384 35.93 -0.49 -17.13
C HIS A 384 34.85 -0.93 -18.14
N SER A 385 34.04 0.02 -18.60
CA SER A 385 32.98 -0.15 -19.61
C SER A 385 33.43 0.25 -21.03
N PRO A 386 32.85 -0.36 -22.08
CA PRO A 386 32.79 0.25 -23.41
C PRO A 386 31.41 0.16 -24.11
N GLU A 387 31.18 1.13 -25.02
CA GLU A 387 30.22 1.13 -26.15
C GLU A 387 28.69 1.06 -25.83
N ILE A 388 27.90 1.94 -26.48
CA ILE A 388 26.52 2.27 -26.04
C ILE A 388 25.46 1.74 -27.00
N GLN A 389 24.78 0.66 -26.61
CA GLN A 389 23.44 0.32 -27.08
C GLN A 389 22.37 1.15 -26.35
N ARG A 390 21.15 1.28 -26.91
CA ARG A 390 20.04 2.00 -26.25
C ARG A 390 19.09 1.03 -25.56
N VAL A 391 19.29 0.89 -24.26
CA VAL A 391 18.59 -0.07 -23.39
C VAL A 391 17.61 0.67 -22.47
N TYR A 392 16.35 0.23 -22.43
CA TYR A 392 15.28 0.87 -21.63
C TYR A 392 14.92 0.00 -20.41
N ALA A 393 15.90 -0.22 -19.54
CA ALA A 393 15.83 -1.19 -18.46
C ALA A 393 14.69 -0.95 -17.45
N ALA A 394 14.10 -2.04 -16.97
CA ALA A 394 13.09 -2.08 -15.91
C ALA A 394 13.34 -3.26 -14.95
N SER A 395 12.73 -3.23 -13.77
CA SER A 395 12.69 -4.40 -12.88
C SER A 395 11.45 -5.24 -13.19
N GLY A 396 11.63 -6.53 -13.48
CA GLY A 396 10.52 -7.46 -13.78
C GLY A 396 9.46 -7.51 -12.67
N VAL A 397 9.89 -7.57 -11.41
CA VAL A 397 9.00 -7.57 -10.23
C VAL A 397 8.19 -6.26 -10.14
N ALA A 398 8.84 -5.10 -10.30
CA ALA A 398 8.18 -3.81 -10.18
C ALA A 398 7.20 -3.53 -11.34
N ALA A 399 7.57 -3.92 -12.56
CA ALA A 399 6.72 -3.78 -13.74
C ALA A 399 5.52 -4.76 -13.73
N SER A 400 5.69 -5.97 -13.17
CA SER A 400 4.61 -6.96 -13.02
C SER A 400 3.54 -6.55 -11.99
N THR A 401 3.85 -5.58 -11.12
CA THR A 401 2.99 -5.19 -10.00
C THR A 401 2.51 -3.74 -10.06
N SER A 402 3.14 -2.89 -10.88
CA SER A 402 2.83 -1.46 -10.93
C SER A 402 3.29 -0.76 -12.22
N PRO A 403 2.77 0.44 -12.54
CA PRO A 403 3.25 1.25 -13.66
C PRO A 403 4.73 1.61 -13.51
N HIS A 404 5.51 1.37 -14.55
CA HIS A 404 6.96 1.63 -14.59
C HIS A 404 7.33 2.50 -15.80
N PHE A 405 8.35 3.36 -15.65
CA PHE A 405 8.88 4.21 -16.71
C PHE A 405 10.39 3.97 -16.87
N SER A 406 10.88 3.87 -18.10
CA SER A 406 12.31 3.73 -18.40
C SER A 406 12.74 4.61 -19.56
N PHE A 407 13.97 5.11 -19.51
CA PHE A 407 14.55 6.08 -20.45
C PHE A 407 15.87 5.52 -20.97
N THR A 408 16.36 6.02 -22.10
CA THR A 408 17.66 5.63 -22.69
C THR A 408 18.88 5.77 -21.77
N SER A 409 18.72 6.49 -20.66
CA SER A 409 19.79 6.90 -19.75
C SER A 409 19.59 6.42 -18.30
N THR A 410 18.38 6.02 -17.87
CA THR A 410 18.08 5.62 -16.48
C THR A 410 16.76 4.82 -16.39
N ALA A 411 16.74 3.78 -15.55
CA ALA A 411 15.52 3.10 -15.11
C ALA A 411 14.88 3.86 -13.93
N ILE A 412 13.59 4.25 -14.02
CA ILE A 412 12.96 5.07 -12.98
C ILE A 412 12.13 4.22 -12.01
N ARG A 413 12.64 4.08 -10.78
CA ARG A 413 11.81 3.70 -9.64
C ARG A 413 10.93 4.89 -9.22
N LEU A 414 9.64 4.82 -9.52
CA LEU A 414 8.64 5.73 -8.97
C LEU A 414 8.48 5.50 -7.44
N PRO A 415 8.25 6.55 -6.63
CA PRO A 415 7.84 6.37 -5.24
C PRO A 415 6.53 5.55 -5.15
N PRO A 416 6.37 4.65 -4.16
CA PRO A 416 5.17 3.79 -4.07
C PRO A 416 3.84 4.55 -4.04
N ALA A 417 3.81 5.73 -3.40
CA ALA A 417 2.65 6.63 -3.41
C ALA A 417 2.34 7.20 -4.80
N THR A 418 3.36 7.53 -5.60
CA THR A 418 3.20 8.01 -6.97
C THR A 418 2.77 6.89 -7.91
N SER A 419 3.37 5.70 -7.79
CA SER A 419 3.03 4.55 -8.63
C SER A 419 1.60 4.05 -8.38
N SER A 420 1.19 3.95 -7.09
CA SER A 420 -0.20 3.61 -6.74
C SER A 420 -1.21 4.69 -7.15
N ALA A 421 -0.87 5.98 -7.08
CA ALA A 421 -1.73 7.04 -7.59
C ALA A 421 -1.89 6.99 -9.12
N ILE A 422 -0.80 6.73 -9.87
CA ILE A 422 -0.86 6.54 -11.33
C ILE A 422 -1.65 5.28 -11.70
N LEU A 423 -1.54 4.20 -10.94
CA LEU A 423 -2.30 2.97 -11.15
C LEU A 423 -3.80 3.18 -10.87
N ASN A 424 -4.15 3.92 -9.82
CA ASN A 424 -5.54 4.27 -9.51
C ASN A 424 -6.12 5.22 -10.58
N ALA A 425 -5.35 6.20 -11.04
CA ALA A 425 -5.73 7.07 -12.15
C ALA A 425 -5.96 6.27 -13.45
N LEU A 426 -5.10 5.28 -13.75
CA LEU A 426 -5.27 4.37 -14.89
C LEU A 426 -6.53 3.51 -14.75
N ARG A 427 -6.75 2.87 -13.59
CA ARG A 427 -7.95 2.05 -13.33
C ARG A 427 -9.24 2.86 -13.43
N SER A 428 -9.25 4.06 -12.85
CA SER A 428 -10.35 5.02 -12.99
C SER A 428 -10.57 5.39 -14.46
N GLY A 429 -9.53 5.84 -15.16
CA GLY A 429 -9.58 6.18 -16.59
C GLY A 429 -10.06 5.01 -17.47
N LEU A 430 -9.64 3.78 -17.18
CA LEU A 430 -10.00 2.57 -17.91
C LEU A 430 -11.47 2.20 -17.75
N LEU A 431 -11.97 2.13 -16.51
CA LEU A 431 -13.40 1.93 -16.22
C LEU A 431 -14.23 3.01 -16.91
N THR A 432 -13.72 4.24 -16.87
CA THR A 432 -14.38 5.44 -17.36
C THR A 432 -14.40 5.50 -18.90
N VAL A 433 -13.34 5.08 -19.60
CA VAL A 433 -13.33 4.87 -21.06
C VAL A 433 -14.29 3.73 -21.43
N LYS A 434 -14.25 2.59 -20.73
CA LYS A 434 -15.12 1.43 -20.99
C LYS A 434 -16.61 1.79 -20.83
N ALA A 435 -16.98 2.57 -19.82
CA ALA A 435 -18.33 3.10 -19.64
C ALA A 435 -18.73 4.12 -20.73
N SER A 436 -17.77 4.93 -21.21
CA SER A 436 -18.02 5.94 -22.25
C SER A 436 -18.25 5.33 -23.63
N GLY A 437 -17.41 4.37 -24.04
CA GLY A 437 -17.50 3.74 -25.35
C GLY A 437 -18.85 3.07 -25.62
N ALA A 438 -19.45 2.47 -24.58
CA ALA A 438 -20.79 1.89 -24.64
C ALA A 438 -21.93 2.91 -24.85
N ALA A 439 -21.70 4.20 -24.54
CA ALA A 439 -22.71 5.27 -24.60
C ALA A 439 -22.54 6.24 -25.78
N LEU A 440 -21.41 6.17 -26.51
CA LEU A 440 -20.95 7.24 -27.41
C LEU A 440 -20.96 6.90 -28.92
N PHE A 441 -21.59 5.79 -29.32
CA PHE A 441 -21.85 5.43 -30.72
C PHE A 441 -20.63 5.60 -31.66
N GLY A 442 -19.50 4.98 -31.32
CA GLY A 442 -18.29 4.99 -32.15
C GLY A 442 -17.47 6.29 -32.10
N SER A 443 -17.75 7.20 -31.16
CA SER A 443 -16.90 8.37 -30.91
C SER A 443 -15.71 7.99 -30.02
N PRO A 444 -14.45 8.23 -30.42
CA PRO A 444 -13.30 7.89 -29.60
C PRO A 444 -13.19 8.77 -28.36
N VAL A 445 -12.79 8.15 -27.26
CA VAL A 445 -12.74 8.68 -25.90
C VAL A 445 -11.32 8.55 -25.39
N LEU A 446 -10.73 9.62 -24.85
CA LEU A 446 -9.39 9.59 -24.29
C LEU A 446 -9.36 10.24 -22.92
N ILE A 447 -8.72 9.59 -21.95
CA ILE A 447 -8.55 10.08 -20.58
C ILE A 447 -7.05 10.04 -20.23
N GLY A 448 -6.48 11.22 -19.95
CA GLY A 448 -5.17 11.31 -19.30
C GLY A 448 -5.19 10.64 -17.93
N PHE A 449 -4.12 9.92 -17.58
CA PHE A 449 -3.94 9.33 -16.24
C PHE A 449 -2.58 9.66 -15.59
N ALA A 450 -1.56 10.00 -16.37
CA ALA A 450 -0.25 10.42 -15.88
C ALA A 450 0.35 11.52 -16.77
N ALA A 451 1.25 12.35 -16.22
CA ALA A 451 2.07 13.24 -17.03
C ALA A 451 3.47 13.43 -16.46
N LEU A 452 4.39 13.69 -17.38
CA LEU A 452 5.80 13.94 -17.15
C LEU A 452 6.00 15.46 -17.21
N LEU A 453 6.03 16.13 -16.05
CA LEU A 453 6.18 17.58 -15.96
C LEU A 453 7.66 17.95 -15.89
N MET A 454 8.16 18.76 -16.83
CA MET A 454 9.58 19.11 -16.92
C MET A 454 9.96 20.31 -16.02
N PRO A 455 11.17 20.32 -15.44
CA PRO A 455 12.28 21.02 -16.11
C PRO A 455 13.68 20.39 -15.92
N SER A 456 14.32 19.95 -17.00
CA SER A 456 15.79 20.06 -17.27
C SER A 456 16.22 19.21 -18.47
N ARG A 457 17.16 19.72 -19.30
CA ARG A 457 17.84 19.12 -20.48
C ARG A 457 17.00 18.47 -21.60
N LEU A 458 15.76 18.07 -21.36
CA LEU A 458 14.83 17.33 -22.24
C LEU A 458 14.34 18.10 -23.48
N GLY A 459 14.89 19.28 -23.80
CA GLY A 459 14.50 20.09 -24.97
C GLY A 459 14.82 19.47 -26.34
N ASN A 460 15.40 18.27 -26.36
CA ASN A 460 15.97 17.62 -27.55
C ASN A 460 15.31 16.25 -27.89
N GLY A 461 14.20 15.87 -27.24
CA GLY A 461 13.43 14.67 -27.61
C GLY A 461 14.07 13.32 -27.23
N GLU A 462 14.41 13.13 -25.95
CA GLU A 462 14.74 11.80 -25.42
C GLU A 462 13.50 10.88 -25.46
N ARG A 463 13.70 9.60 -25.81
CA ARG A 463 12.63 8.59 -25.83
C ARG A 463 12.48 7.92 -24.46
N PHE A 464 11.25 7.51 -24.16
CA PHE A 464 10.91 6.72 -23.00
C PHE A 464 9.98 5.56 -23.35
N ALA A 465 10.05 4.51 -22.53
CA ALA A 465 9.05 3.46 -22.45
C ALA A 465 8.24 3.62 -21.17
N MET A 466 6.96 3.22 -21.21
CA MET A 466 6.15 3.01 -20.02
C MET A 466 5.47 1.64 -20.13
N SER A 467 5.59 0.82 -19.09
CA SER A 467 4.93 -0.47 -18.99
C SER A 467 3.91 -0.50 -17.86
N VAL A 468 2.81 -1.24 -18.06
CA VAL A 468 1.85 -1.60 -17.00
C VAL A 468 1.59 -3.11 -17.03
N PRO A 469 1.19 -3.73 -15.90
CA PRO A 469 0.74 -5.13 -15.91
C PRO A 469 -0.41 -5.31 -16.89
N PHE A 470 -0.32 -6.28 -17.80
CA PHE A 470 -1.34 -6.49 -18.84
C PHE A 470 -2.73 -6.82 -18.25
N SER A 471 -2.73 -7.47 -17.08
CA SER A 471 -3.91 -7.79 -16.26
C SER A 471 -4.78 -6.58 -15.87
N GLU A 472 -4.23 -5.37 -15.88
CA GLU A 472 -5.01 -4.13 -15.68
C GLU A 472 -5.96 -3.86 -16.85
N LEU A 473 -5.58 -4.24 -18.08
CA LEU A 473 -6.33 -3.90 -19.30
C LEU A 473 -7.30 -5.00 -19.72
N SER A 474 -6.84 -6.25 -19.69
CA SER A 474 -7.56 -7.46 -20.13
C SER A 474 -7.23 -8.68 -19.27
N SER A 475 -8.08 -9.71 -19.34
CA SER A 475 -7.96 -10.96 -18.57
C SER A 475 -7.56 -12.17 -19.42
N GLU A 476 -6.98 -11.95 -20.61
CA GLU A 476 -6.43 -13.02 -21.44
C GLU A 476 -5.32 -13.80 -20.73
N SER A 477 -5.24 -15.11 -21.01
CA SER A 477 -4.27 -15.99 -20.34
C SER A 477 -2.85 -15.81 -20.88
N ALA A 478 -1.84 -15.95 -20.01
CA ALA A 478 -0.44 -15.88 -20.44
C ALA A 478 -0.08 -16.93 -21.52
N GLN A 479 -0.71 -18.10 -21.49
CA GLN A 479 -0.59 -19.11 -22.55
C GLN A 479 -1.18 -18.60 -23.88
N THR A 480 -2.38 -18.02 -23.87
CA THR A 480 -3.00 -17.42 -25.07
C THR A 480 -2.09 -16.35 -25.66
N LEU A 481 -1.50 -15.50 -24.83
CA LEU A 481 -0.59 -14.45 -25.26
C LEU A 481 0.70 -15.05 -25.87
N ARG A 482 1.26 -16.11 -25.30
CA ARG A 482 2.45 -16.78 -25.87
C ARG A 482 2.14 -17.50 -27.19
N ASP A 483 1.00 -18.19 -27.29
CA ASP A 483 0.52 -18.82 -28.53
C ASP A 483 0.35 -17.82 -29.69
N ILE A 484 0.13 -16.54 -29.38
CA ILE A 484 0.10 -15.41 -30.34
C ILE A 484 1.51 -14.88 -30.60
N ALA A 485 2.33 -14.69 -29.55
CA ALA A 485 3.70 -14.18 -29.64
C ALA A 485 4.62 -15.10 -30.46
N ASP A 486 4.50 -16.42 -30.31
CA ASP A 486 5.22 -17.45 -31.08
C ASP A 486 4.91 -17.39 -32.58
N ARG A 487 3.79 -16.76 -32.95
CA ARG A 487 3.35 -16.53 -34.34
C ARG A 487 3.59 -15.09 -34.81
N GLN A 488 4.19 -14.25 -33.96
CA GLN A 488 4.34 -12.79 -34.15
C GLN A 488 2.99 -12.11 -34.46
N GLY A 489 1.92 -12.58 -33.82
CA GLY A 489 0.56 -12.11 -34.07
C GLY A 489 0.17 -10.86 -33.28
N THR A 490 -1.00 -10.32 -33.60
CA THR A 490 -1.63 -9.20 -32.89
C THR A 490 -2.80 -9.67 -32.02
N LEU A 491 -3.01 -9.00 -30.89
CA LEU A 491 -4.22 -9.12 -30.08
C LEU A 491 -5.12 -7.90 -30.29
N GLU A 492 -6.42 -8.14 -30.46
CA GLU A 492 -7.43 -7.09 -30.52
C GLU A 492 -7.77 -6.57 -29.11
N MET A 493 -7.43 -5.31 -28.86
CA MET A 493 -7.68 -4.63 -27.59
C MET A 493 -8.76 -3.56 -27.78
N PRO A 494 -9.83 -3.51 -26.96
CA PRO A 494 -10.89 -2.49 -27.04
C PRO A 494 -10.47 -1.12 -26.48
N VAL A 495 -9.28 -1.07 -25.89
CA VAL A 495 -8.68 0.10 -25.22
C VAL A 495 -7.17 0.09 -25.47
N GLY A 496 -6.63 1.24 -25.85
CA GLY A 496 -5.21 1.44 -26.08
C GLY A 496 -4.63 2.50 -25.16
N LEU A 497 -3.36 2.33 -24.78
CA LEU A 497 -2.58 3.39 -24.13
C LEU A 497 -1.79 4.18 -25.18
N GLY A 498 -1.44 5.42 -24.87
CA GLY A 498 -0.68 6.31 -25.76
C GLY A 498 -0.12 7.54 -25.06
N VAL A 499 0.70 8.32 -25.77
CA VAL A 499 1.42 9.51 -25.27
C VAL A 499 1.07 10.72 -26.11
N ARG A 500 0.91 11.91 -25.52
CA ARG A 500 0.73 13.16 -26.28
C ARG A 500 1.37 14.38 -25.60
N PRO A 501 1.67 15.45 -26.33
CA PRO A 501 2.15 16.70 -25.73
C PRO A 501 1.18 17.28 -24.68
N LEU A 502 1.75 17.78 -23.58
CA LEU A 502 1.05 18.57 -22.56
C LEU A 502 1.95 19.74 -22.13
N GLY A 503 1.76 20.90 -22.75
CA GLY A 503 2.59 22.08 -22.52
C GLY A 503 4.05 21.83 -22.91
N ALA A 504 4.96 21.91 -21.94
CA ALA A 504 6.38 21.58 -22.09
C ALA A 504 6.73 20.12 -21.71
N GLY A 505 5.73 19.28 -21.46
CA GLY A 505 5.89 17.87 -21.07
C GLY A 505 5.03 16.93 -21.93
N ALA A 506 4.87 15.71 -21.46
CA ALA A 506 4.05 14.68 -22.10
C ALA A 506 3.00 14.12 -21.13
N GLU A 507 1.79 13.85 -21.61
CA GLU A 507 0.74 13.14 -20.90
C GLU A 507 0.60 11.72 -21.47
N VAL A 508 0.46 10.74 -20.59
CA VAL A 508 0.08 9.37 -20.94
C VAL A 508 -1.42 9.20 -20.68
N PHE A 509 -2.10 8.60 -21.64
CA PHE A 509 -3.55 8.45 -21.65
C PHE A 509 -3.99 7.00 -21.92
N VAL A 510 -5.20 6.69 -21.47
CA VAL A 510 -5.98 5.51 -21.87
C VAL A 510 -7.13 5.96 -22.74
N ALA A 511 -7.42 5.23 -23.81
CA ALA A 511 -8.44 5.62 -24.77
C ALA A 511 -9.10 4.42 -25.46
N SER A 512 -10.33 4.60 -25.95
CA SER A 512 -11.04 3.59 -26.74
C SER A 512 -10.40 3.43 -28.12
N THR A 513 -10.29 2.20 -28.61
CA THR A 513 -9.79 1.93 -29.96
C THR A 513 -10.87 2.08 -31.03
N ASP A 514 -10.50 2.62 -32.18
CA ASP A 514 -11.42 2.94 -33.29
C ASP A 514 -10.79 2.77 -34.68
N ASP A 515 -9.56 2.25 -34.76
CA ASP A 515 -8.70 2.11 -35.94
C ASP A 515 -8.40 3.37 -36.75
N PHE A 516 -8.96 4.53 -36.38
CA PHE A 516 -8.73 5.82 -37.02
C PHE A 516 -7.73 6.67 -36.22
N HIS A 517 -7.90 6.74 -34.90
CA HIS A 517 -7.01 7.44 -33.97
C HIS A 517 -6.16 6.44 -33.17
N ILE A 518 -6.70 5.25 -32.89
CA ILE A 518 -6.02 4.18 -32.16
C ILE A 518 -6.37 2.81 -32.76
N ARG A 519 -5.36 2.17 -33.35
CA ARG A 519 -5.41 0.77 -33.80
C ARG A 519 -5.78 -0.16 -32.64
N SER A 520 -6.80 -1.01 -32.82
CA SER A 520 -7.18 -2.04 -31.83
C SER A 520 -6.20 -3.21 -31.81
N SER A 521 -5.61 -3.53 -32.95
CA SER A 521 -4.53 -4.51 -33.11
C SER A 521 -3.24 -4.04 -32.41
N VAL A 522 -2.80 -4.79 -31.40
CA VAL A 522 -1.54 -4.58 -30.67
C VAL A 522 -0.64 -5.80 -30.88
N LEU A 523 0.61 -5.57 -31.29
CA LEU A 523 1.56 -6.66 -31.56
C LEU A 523 2.00 -7.35 -30.27
N VAL A 524 2.02 -8.68 -30.27
CA VAL A 524 2.49 -9.49 -29.13
C VAL A 524 3.89 -10.02 -29.43
N LEU A 525 4.82 -9.79 -28.50
CA LEU A 525 6.24 -10.15 -28.63
C LEU A 525 6.66 -11.01 -27.43
N ASN A 526 7.47 -12.04 -27.69
CA ASN A 526 8.18 -12.76 -26.64
C ASN A 526 9.44 -11.98 -26.24
N ALA A 527 9.71 -11.91 -24.94
CA ALA A 527 11.02 -11.52 -24.44
C ALA A 527 11.95 -12.75 -24.42
N ALA A 528 13.11 -12.64 -25.07
CA ALA A 528 14.16 -13.64 -25.01
C ALA A 528 14.99 -13.46 -23.72
N TYR A 529 15.57 -14.53 -23.19
CA TYR A 529 16.50 -14.44 -22.05
C TYR A 529 17.95 -14.35 -22.55
N ASP A 530 18.65 -13.27 -22.19
CA ASP A 530 20.09 -13.14 -22.43
C ASP A 530 20.89 -13.63 -21.21
N LEU A 531 21.47 -14.83 -21.38
CA LEU A 531 22.33 -15.48 -20.37
C LEU A 531 23.63 -14.72 -20.09
N LEU A 532 24.06 -13.80 -20.96
CA LEU A 532 25.29 -13.02 -20.76
C LEU A 532 25.08 -11.82 -19.84
N ASN A 533 23.87 -11.24 -19.83
CA ASN A 533 23.54 -10.01 -19.11
C ASN A 533 22.51 -10.21 -17.97
N ASP A 534 22.02 -11.43 -17.72
CA ASP A 534 20.99 -11.75 -16.70
C ASP A 534 19.74 -10.85 -16.83
N VAL A 535 19.26 -10.70 -18.07
CA VAL A 535 18.05 -9.92 -18.40
C VAL A 535 17.18 -10.63 -19.44
N TYR A 536 15.89 -10.37 -19.37
CA TYR A 536 14.98 -10.58 -20.48
C TYR A 536 15.03 -9.38 -21.42
N GLU A 537 15.04 -9.62 -22.73
CA GLU A 537 15.17 -8.61 -23.78
C GLU A 537 14.07 -8.76 -24.84
N ALA A 538 13.52 -7.63 -25.30
CA ALA A 538 12.66 -7.56 -26.47
C ALA A 538 13.15 -6.47 -27.45
N ALA A 539 13.45 -6.89 -28.68
CA ALA A 539 13.82 -6.01 -29.79
C ALA A 539 12.57 -5.39 -30.43
N LEU A 540 12.62 -4.08 -30.73
CA LEU A 540 11.50 -3.38 -31.37
C LEU A 540 11.53 -3.60 -32.90
N PRO A 541 10.43 -4.04 -33.55
CA PRO A 541 10.42 -4.39 -34.97
C PRO A 541 10.90 -3.27 -35.90
N ASP A 542 10.48 -2.03 -35.62
CA ASP A 542 10.81 -0.84 -36.42
C ASP A 542 12.11 -0.14 -35.95
N SER A 543 12.78 -0.65 -34.91
CA SER A 543 14.09 -0.15 -34.48
C SER A 543 14.99 -1.23 -33.86
N PRO A 544 15.80 -1.94 -34.67
CA PRO A 544 16.75 -2.98 -34.20
C PRO A 544 17.99 -2.41 -33.47
N THR A 545 17.88 -1.20 -32.92
CA THR A 545 18.91 -0.52 -32.10
C THR A 545 18.37 -0.03 -30.76
N ASP A 546 17.08 -0.25 -30.49
CA ASP A 546 16.41 0.04 -29.23
C ASP A 546 15.90 -1.27 -28.63
N PHE A 547 16.37 -1.60 -27.43
CA PHE A 547 16.06 -2.83 -26.72
C PHE A 547 15.35 -2.53 -25.41
N LEU A 548 14.17 -3.11 -25.21
CA LEU A 548 13.50 -3.11 -23.92
C LEU A 548 14.08 -4.27 -23.09
N THR A 549 14.48 -4.03 -21.85
CA THR A 549 15.04 -5.08 -20.99
C THR A 549 14.45 -5.09 -19.58
N TRP A 550 14.38 -6.28 -18.99
CA TRP A 550 13.84 -6.51 -17.65
C TRP A 550 14.75 -7.43 -16.85
N THR A 551 15.11 -7.05 -15.62
CA THR A 551 15.75 -7.98 -14.69
C THR A 551 14.77 -9.11 -14.35
N PRO A 552 15.21 -10.39 -14.29
CA PRO A 552 14.38 -11.50 -13.86
C PRO A 552 13.72 -11.24 -12.49
N ALA A 553 12.55 -11.83 -12.26
CA ALA A 553 12.01 -12.00 -10.92
C ALA A 553 12.49 -13.34 -10.30
N ILE A 554 12.82 -14.31 -11.16
CA ILE A 554 13.51 -15.56 -10.86
C ILE A 554 14.51 -15.79 -12.02
N SER A 555 15.81 -15.88 -11.74
CA SER A 555 16.81 -16.15 -12.80
C SER A 555 16.79 -17.63 -13.22
N PRO A 556 16.71 -17.94 -14.54
CA PRO A 556 16.73 -19.31 -15.04
C PRO A 556 18.04 -20.07 -14.73
N GLY A 557 17.92 -21.14 -13.94
CA GLY A 557 18.98 -22.13 -13.70
C GLY A 557 19.53 -22.18 -12.27
N ASN A 558 19.26 -21.16 -11.44
CA ASN A 558 19.78 -21.06 -10.07
C ASN A 558 18.82 -21.73 -9.07
N SER A 559 18.97 -23.02 -8.81
CA SER A 559 18.19 -23.76 -7.79
C SER A 559 18.59 -23.44 -6.33
N SER A 560 19.00 -22.21 -6.03
CA SER A 560 19.49 -21.77 -4.72
C SER A 560 18.36 -21.32 -3.81
N THR A 561 18.18 -21.99 -2.67
CA THR A 561 17.15 -21.67 -1.67
C THR A 561 17.59 -20.63 -0.63
N GLU A 562 18.36 -19.62 -1.05
CA GLU A 562 18.75 -18.50 -0.18
C GLU A 562 17.73 -17.36 -0.25
N SER A 563 17.61 -16.61 0.85
CA SER A 563 16.53 -15.64 1.07
C SER A 563 17.05 -14.24 1.36
N PRO A 564 16.29 -13.19 1.00
CA PRO A 564 15.78 -12.91 -0.34
C PRO A 564 16.91 -12.33 -1.23
N MET A 565 16.70 -12.24 -2.55
CA MET A 565 17.60 -11.47 -3.42
C MET A 565 17.68 -10.02 -2.94
N VAL A 566 18.92 -9.50 -2.78
CA VAL A 566 19.16 -8.10 -2.46
C VAL A 566 18.69 -7.24 -3.62
N GLU A 567 17.86 -6.25 -3.33
CA GLU A 567 17.36 -5.30 -4.30
C GLU A 567 18.49 -4.38 -4.78
N THR A 568 19.04 -4.66 -5.97
CA THR A 568 20.14 -3.89 -6.57
C THR A 568 19.77 -2.41 -6.65
N GLU A 569 20.55 -1.53 -6.00
CA GLU A 569 20.21 -0.11 -5.83
C GLU A 569 20.14 0.64 -7.17
N SER A 570 18.94 0.68 -7.76
CA SER A 570 18.63 1.60 -8.85
C SER A 570 18.63 3.03 -8.33
N THR A 571 19.58 3.83 -8.82
CA THR A 571 19.77 5.24 -8.44
C THR A 571 18.45 6.02 -8.45
N ALA A 572 18.11 6.64 -7.32
CA ALA A 572 16.86 7.40 -7.19
C ALA A 572 16.79 8.56 -8.20
N TYR A 573 15.69 8.61 -8.95
CA TYR A 573 15.50 9.59 -10.02
C TYR A 573 15.40 11.02 -9.47
N SER A 574 16.42 11.84 -9.75
CA SER A 574 16.50 13.26 -9.38
C SER A 574 16.02 14.20 -10.51
N GLY A 575 15.26 13.68 -11.48
CA GLY A 575 14.72 14.46 -12.59
C GLY A 575 13.38 15.13 -12.27
N ALA A 576 12.61 15.42 -13.31
CA ALA A 576 11.41 16.24 -13.20
C ALA A 576 10.14 15.41 -12.94
N PRO A 577 9.18 15.89 -12.13
CA PRO A 577 8.18 15.03 -11.50
C PRO A 577 7.20 14.40 -12.50
N ILE A 578 7.18 13.06 -12.53
CA ILE A 578 6.06 12.29 -13.07
C ILE A 578 4.95 12.32 -12.03
N VAL A 579 3.76 12.79 -12.43
CA VAL A 579 2.59 12.94 -11.54
C VAL A 579 1.39 12.18 -12.10
N PRO A 580 0.47 11.69 -11.25
CA PRO A 580 -0.87 11.34 -11.71
C PRO A 580 -1.54 12.59 -12.30
N VAL A 581 -2.14 12.43 -13.47
CA VAL A 581 -2.95 13.47 -14.13
C VAL A 581 -4.29 12.85 -14.41
N GLU A 582 -5.20 12.97 -13.45
CA GLU A 582 -6.53 12.41 -13.59
C GLU A 582 -7.41 13.26 -14.53
N GLY A 583 -8.44 12.61 -15.08
CA GLY A 583 -9.68 13.26 -15.50
C GLY A 583 -9.69 14.08 -16.79
N ARG A 584 -8.55 14.37 -17.45
CA ARG A 584 -8.58 15.09 -18.74
C ARG A 584 -9.18 14.20 -19.83
N LEU A 585 -10.51 14.25 -19.94
CA LEU A 585 -11.27 13.70 -21.05
C LEU A 585 -11.15 14.60 -22.27
N ASP A 586 -10.73 14.01 -23.37
CA ASP A 586 -11.02 14.53 -24.70
C ASP A 586 -11.94 13.53 -25.42
N LEU A 587 -13.08 14.03 -25.90
CA LEU A 587 -13.89 13.35 -26.91
C LEU A 587 -13.32 13.71 -28.29
N HIS A 588 -13.33 12.76 -29.22
CA HIS A 588 -12.76 12.94 -30.57
C HIS A 588 -11.32 13.49 -30.57
N PRO A 589 -10.39 12.94 -29.78
CA PRO A 589 -9.03 13.46 -29.65
C PRO A 589 -8.28 13.41 -30.98
N ILE A 590 -7.80 14.56 -31.46
CA ILE A 590 -6.85 14.60 -32.59
C ILE A 590 -5.52 14.03 -32.10
N LEU A 591 -5.27 12.77 -32.43
CA LEU A 591 -4.04 12.05 -32.12
C LEU A 591 -3.07 12.12 -33.30
N VAL A 592 -1.86 12.62 -33.03
CA VAL A 592 -0.73 12.60 -33.95
C VAL A 592 0.12 11.39 -33.56
N GLU A 593 0.07 10.28 -34.31
CA GLU A 593 0.85 9.08 -33.98
C GLU A 593 2.35 9.43 -33.83
N GLY A 594 2.86 9.21 -32.62
CA GLY A 594 4.23 9.53 -32.19
C GLY A 594 4.70 8.56 -31.10
N TRP A 595 4.17 7.34 -31.11
CA TRP A 595 4.47 6.26 -30.18
C TRP A 595 4.05 4.92 -30.77
N GLU A 596 4.69 3.86 -30.28
CA GLU A 596 4.38 2.46 -30.58
C GLU A 596 3.79 1.77 -29.35
N ARG A 597 3.21 0.58 -29.53
CA ARG A 597 2.56 -0.20 -28.47
C ARG A 597 2.72 -1.70 -28.68
N PHE A 598 3.07 -2.41 -27.61
CA PHE A 598 3.41 -3.84 -27.64
C PHE A 598 2.85 -4.54 -26.40
N ILE A 599 2.53 -5.82 -26.53
CA ILE A 599 2.30 -6.73 -25.40
C ILE A 599 3.54 -7.63 -25.30
N ILE A 600 4.25 -7.57 -24.18
CA ILE A 600 5.47 -8.34 -23.95
C ILE A 600 5.13 -9.54 -23.07
N VAL A 601 5.49 -10.73 -23.55
CA VAL A 601 5.28 -12.02 -22.89
C VAL A 601 6.63 -12.58 -22.47
N PHE A 602 6.74 -12.96 -21.21
CA PHE A 602 7.94 -13.58 -20.64
C PHE A 602 7.74 -15.10 -20.51
N PRO A 603 8.82 -15.91 -20.51
CA PRO A 603 8.77 -17.33 -20.13
C PRO A 603 8.20 -17.56 -18.72
N ASP A 604 7.58 -18.73 -18.47
CA ASP A 604 6.88 -19.01 -17.20
C ASP A 604 7.82 -19.09 -15.98
N ASP A 605 9.08 -19.45 -16.21
CA ASP A 605 10.15 -19.52 -15.21
C ASP A 605 10.73 -18.15 -14.83
N SER A 606 10.42 -17.08 -15.58
CA SER A 606 10.92 -15.72 -15.32
C SER A 606 10.40 -15.07 -14.03
N GLY A 607 9.23 -15.50 -13.56
CA GLY A 607 8.43 -14.82 -12.54
C GLY A 607 7.84 -13.46 -12.95
N ILE A 608 7.96 -13.05 -14.22
CA ILE A 608 7.48 -11.76 -14.73
C ILE A 608 6.10 -11.95 -15.39
N ALA A 609 5.12 -11.15 -15.00
CA ALA A 609 3.79 -11.15 -15.62
C ALA A 609 3.82 -10.44 -17.00
N PRO A 610 2.97 -10.82 -17.97
CA PRO A 610 2.87 -10.11 -19.24
C PRO A 610 2.60 -8.62 -19.07
N LEU A 611 3.24 -7.80 -19.89
CA LEU A 611 3.21 -6.33 -19.79
C LEU A 611 2.62 -5.69 -21.04
N TYR A 612 1.82 -4.64 -20.87
CA TYR A 612 1.48 -3.72 -21.96
C TYR A 612 2.46 -2.55 -21.94
N VAL A 613 3.19 -2.34 -23.03
CA VAL A 613 4.23 -1.32 -23.15
C VAL A 613 3.83 -0.28 -24.19
N VAL A 614 4.03 1.00 -23.85
CA VAL A 614 3.98 2.14 -24.78
C VAL A 614 5.40 2.70 -24.92
N PHE A 615 5.84 2.94 -26.15
CA PHE A 615 7.17 3.44 -26.47
C PHE A 615 7.08 4.74 -27.26
N SER A 616 7.63 5.85 -26.76
CA SER A 616 7.57 7.14 -27.46
C SER A 616 8.48 7.14 -28.70
N SER A 617 7.97 7.51 -29.87
CA SER A 617 8.80 7.74 -31.05
C SER A 617 9.31 9.21 -31.07
N PRO A 618 10.37 9.53 -31.83
CA PRO A 618 10.94 10.87 -31.80
C PRO A 618 10.04 11.87 -32.55
N TYR A 619 9.83 13.05 -31.97
CA TYR A 619 9.02 14.12 -32.57
C TYR A 619 9.46 14.47 -34.01
N ALA A 620 8.47 14.84 -34.84
CA ALA A 620 8.67 15.14 -36.26
C ALA A 620 9.74 16.22 -36.49
N GLY A 621 10.91 15.78 -36.95
CA GLY A 621 12.12 16.59 -37.11
C GLY A 621 13.41 15.77 -37.03
N GLY A 622 13.40 14.63 -36.33
CA GLY A 622 14.57 13.74 -36.21
C GLY A 622 15.03 13.05 -37.51
N TYR A 623 14.16 12.94 -38.52
CA TYR A 623 14.49 12.31 -39.81
C TYR A 623 15.34 13.22 -40.71
N VAL A 624 16.65 13.31 -40.42
CA VAL A 624 17.63 13.76 -41.42
C VAL A 624 17.66 12.72 -42.54
N LYS A 625 16.89 12.98 -43.60
CA LYS A 625 16.83 12.09 -44.76
C LYS A 625 18.16 12.14 -45.49
N GLY A 626 19.04 11.20 -45.13
CA GLY A 626 20.39 11.07 -45.67
C GLY A 626 20.37 10.82 -47.17
N ASN A 627 20.45 11.90 -47.95
CA ASN A 627 20.64 11.82 -49.40
C ASN A 627 22.06 11.30 -49.68
N ILE A 628 22.21 9.97 -49.69
CA ILE A 628 23.39 9.30 -50.25
C ILE A 628 23.40 9.63 -51.75
N LYS A 629 24.12 10.69 -52.11
CA LYS A 629 24.55 10.90 -53.49
C LYS A 629 25.56 9.81 -53.80
N THR A 630 25.15 8.82 -54.59
CA THR A 630 26.10 8.02 -55.36
C THR A 630 26.84 8.94 -56.32
N THR A 631 28.17 8.94 -56.20
CA THR A 631 29.15 9.54 -57.11
C THR A 631 30.11 8.46 -57.56
#